data_AF-A0AAD5JDF5-F1
#
_entry.id   AF-A0AAD5JDF5-F1
#
_cell.length_a   1.000
_cell.length_b   1.000
_cell.length_c   1.000
_cell.angle_alpha   90.00
_cell.angle_beta   90.00
_cell.angle_gamma   90.00
#
_symmetry.space_group_name_H-M   'P 1'
#
loop_
_entity.id
_entity.type
_entity.pdbx_description
1 polymer ?
#
loop_
_entity_poly.entity_id
_entity_poly.type
_entity_poly.pdbx_seq_one_letter_code
_entity_poly.pdbx_strand_id
1 'polypeptide(L)'
;MGIGFSLVKSVEEWMMRNGAHYTFLATEKSNVASTNLFTTKCNYINFASLVIFVHPVLGTSSSSSSNLSSHDHQDNIKIEKLHIEQAISLYNNRLRSKDMYPTDIDSILKEKLSLGTWVSYFKEEDKEWLINNNGDHDHDHDDFVTKTPSSWVVFSVWNSCEAYKIDHNRNKQSISHPLKFFHATLSHAKEKIFPRLKMPILSCSSSSGGGGGGGDSGSIGSPFGFLFLYGLYGEGERLGELMKSVMRFASRLAENVKHCKVIMTELGVSDPLIEHVPQEPSISCIQDLWYLKKMKGVAAADRDRDRHNDIDDDDDDELMMMGQIGNVFVDPRDF
;
A
#
# COMPACT_ATOMS: atom_id res chain seq x y z
N MET A 1 -19.56 -28.51 -7.86
CA MET A 1 -18.48 -27.51 -7.99
C MET A 1 -18.72 -26.39 -6.98
N GLY A 2 -17.65 -25.80 -6.46
CA GLY A 2 -17.64 -25.08 -5.19
C GLY A 2 -18.24 -23.67 -5.20
N ILE A 3 -18.56 -23.21 -3.97
CA ILE A 3 -19.13 -21.89 -3.67
C ILE A 3 -18.18 -20.77 -4.13
N GLY A 4 -16.87 -20.89 -3.89
CA GLY A 4 -15.88 -19.86 -4.24
C GLY A 4 -15.82 -19.54 -5.74
N PHE A 5 -15.81 -20.56 -6.60
CA PHE A 5 -15.81 -20.35 -8.06
C PHE A 5 -17.08 -19.64 -8.55
N SER A 6 -18.24 -20.01 -8.01
CA SER A 6 -19.52 -19.41 -8.38
C SER A 6 -19.60 -17.94 -7.94
N LEU A 7 -19.03 -17.62 -6.78
CA LEU A 7 -18.91 -16.25 -6.29
C LEU A 7 -18.00 -15.41 -7.20
N VAL A 8 -16.82 -15.92 -7.56
CA VAL A 8 -15.91 -15.20 -8.48
C VAL A 8 -16.60 -14.91 -9.81
N LYS A 9 -17.27 -15.90 -10.41
CA LYS A 9 -18.02 -15.70 -11.66
C LYS A 9 -19.11 -14.62 -11.56
N SER A 10 -19.84 -14.62 -10.45
CA SER A 10 -20.88 -13.61 -10.21
C SER A 10 -20.30 -12.19 -10.09
N VAL A 11 -19.13 -12.05 -9.45
CA VAL A 11 -18.41 -10.78 -9.33
C VAL A 11 -17.86 -10.34 -10.69
N GLU A 12 -17.25 -11.24 -11.46
CA GLU A 12 -16.77 -10.96 -12.83
C GLU A 12 -17.92 -10.45 -13.72
N GLU A 13 -19.06 -11.12 -13.70
CA GLU A 13 -20.25 -10.69 -14.46
C GLU A 13 -20.75 -9.31 -14.02
N TRP A 14 -20.78 -9.05 -12.72
CA TRP A 14 -21.15 -7.73 -12.21
C TRP A 14 -20.17 -6.66 -12.68
N MET A 15 -18.86 -6.89 -12.58
CA MET A 15 -17.83 -5.97 -13.05
C MET A 15 -17.99 -5.66 -14.55
N MET A 16 -18.20 -6.69 -15.38
CA MET A 16 -18.45 -6.54 -16.81
C MET A 16 -19.69 -5.68 -17.12
N ARG A 17 -20.80 -5.91 -16.41
CA ARG A 17 -22.03 -5.11 -16.57
C ARG A 17 -21.83 -3.64 -16.17
N ASN A 18 -20.84 -3.35 -15.33
CA ASN A 18 -20.50 -1.99 -14.90
C ASN A 18 -19.33 -1.38 -15.69
N GLY A 19 -18.96 -1.97 -16.84
CA GLY A 19 -17.95 -1.41 -17.75
C GLY A 19 -16.51 -1.67 -17.34
N ALA A 20 -16.25 -2.63 -16.44
CA ALA A 20 -14.88 -3.02 -16.14
C ALA A 20 -14.26 -3.77 -17.33
N HIS A 21 -13.12 -3.26 -17.81
CA HIS A 21 -12.32 -3.90 -18.87
C HIS A 21 -11.27 -4.86 -18.30
N TYR A 22 -10.86 -4.65 -17.06
CA TYR A 22 -9.87 -5.46 -16.36
C TYR A 22 -10.33 -5.69 -14.93
N THR A 23 -9.88 -6.79 -14.36
CA THR A 23 -10.02 -7.07 -12.93
C THR A 23 -8.66 -7.42 -12.36
N PHE A 24 -8.44 -6.97 -11.14
CA PHE A 24 -7.24 -7.25 -10.37
C PHE A 24 -7.62 -7.99 -9.10
N LEU A 25 -6.72 -8.85 -8.65
CA LEU A 25 -6.84 -9.55 -7.38
C LEU A 25 -5.47 -9.67 -6.74
N ALA A 26 -5.38 -9.27 -5.48
CA ALA A 26 -4.25 -9.60 -4.61
C ALA A 26 -4.54 -10.87 -3.78
N THR A 27 -3.55 -11.74 -3.64
CA THR A 27 -3.59 -12.87 -2.69
C THR A 27 -2.18 -13.25 -2.25
N GLU A 28 -2.06 -13.70 -1.01
CA GLU A 28 -0.79 -14.20 -0.50
C GLU A 28 -0.31 -15.44 -1.28
N LYS A 29 1.00 -15.50 -1.59
CA LYS A 29 1.66 -16.63 -2.27
C LYS A 29 1.41 -17.98 -1.60
N SER A 30 1.28 -18.00 -0.27
CA SER A 30 1.04 -19.26 0.47
C SER A 30 -0.40 -19.78 0.38
N ASN A 31 -1.34 -18.97 -0.13
CA ASN A 31 -2.74 -19.35 -0.29
C ASN A 31 -2.94 -20.18 -1.57
N VAL A 32 -2.45 -21.42 -1.54
CA VAL A 32 -2.48 -22.36 -2.69
C VAL A 32 -3.89 -22.58 -3.22
N ALA A 33 -4.91 -22.53 -2.36
CA ALA A 33 -6.30 -22.68 -2.78
C ALA A 33 -6.76 -21.51 -3.66
N SER A 34 -6.45 -20.27 -3.26
CA SER A 34 -6.81 -19.07 -4.02
C SER A 34 -5.99 -18.98 -5.31
N THR A 35 -4.68 -19.19 -5.25
CA THR A 35 -3.84 -19.16 -6.46
C THR A 35 -4.35 -20.14 -7.50
N ASN A 36 -4.66 -21.39 -7.13
CA ASN A 36 -5.23 -22.39 -8.05
C ASN A 36 -6.63 -22.02 -8.56
N LEU A 37 -7.49 -21.44 -7.71
CA LEU A 37 -8.81 -20.97 -8.15
C LEU A 37 -8.66 -19.92 -9.26
N PHE A 38 -7.83 -18.91 -9.04
CA PHE A 38 -7.73 -17.79 -9.98
C PHE A 38 -6.94 -18.14 -11.24
N THR A 39 -5.82 -18.85 -11.13
CA THR A 39 -5.01 -19.21 -12.30
C THR A 39 -5.61 -20.35 -13.12
N THR A 40 -6.05 -21.43 -12.47
CA THR A 40 -6.44 -22.67 -13.17
C THR A 40 -7.92 -22.72 -13.52
N LYS A 41 -8.78 -22.02 -12.77
CA LYS A 41 -10.24 -22.07 -12.98
C LYS A 41 -10.80 -20.77 -13.54
N CYS A 42 -10.24 -19.63 -13.17
CA CYS A 42 -10.76 -18.33 -13.59
C CYS A 42 -9.93 -17.65 -14.70
N ASN A 43 -8.81 -18.24 -15.13
CA ASN A 43 -7.92 -17.74 -16.19
C ASN A 43 -7.35 -16.35 -15.89
N TYR A 44 -6.94 -16.12 -14.65
CA TYR A 44 -6.15 -14.95 -14.31
C TYR A 44 -4.67 -15.24 -14.57
N ILE A 45 -3.95 -14.23 -15.06
CA ILE A 45 -2.50 -14.29 -15.20
C ILE A 45 -1.82 -13.59 -14.03
N ASN A 46 -0.63 -14.05 -13.65
CA ASN A 46 0.15 -13.35 -12.64
C ASN A 46 0.70 -12.06 -13.25
N PHE A 47 0.33 -10.93 -12.64
CA PHE A 47 0.64 -9.59 -13.11
C PHE A 47 1.83 -8.99 -12.38
N ALA A 48 1.86 -9.10 -11.05
CA ALA A 48 2.94 -8.58 -10.24
C ALA A 48 3.18 -9.44 -8.99
N SER A 49 4.41 -9.41 -8.49
CA SER A 49 4.75 -9.96 -7.17
C SER A 49 5.25 -8.83 -6.29
N LEU A 50 4.62 -8.66 -5.13
CA LEU A 50 4.93 -7.62 -4.18
C LEU A 50 5.24 -8.24 -2.81
N VAL A 51 5.81 -7.44 -1.92
CA VAL A 51 6.06 -7.80 -0.52
C VAL A 51 5.49 -6.71 0.36
N ILE A 52 4.53 -7.10 1.20
CA ILE A 52 4.01 -6.24 2.25
C ILE A 52 4.91 -6.43 3.48
N PHE A 53 5.58 -5.37 3.88
CA PHE A 53 6.37 -5.30 5.11
C PHE A 53 5.54 -4.71 6.23
N VAL A 54 5.47 -5.42 7.35
CA VAL A 54 4.69 -5.00 8.52
C VAL A 54 5.61 -4.87 9.72
N HIS A 55 5.68 -3.65 10.22
CA HIS A 55 6.53 -3.23 11.33
C HIS A 55 5.65 -2.96 12.57
N PRO A 56 5.89 -3.63 13.70
CA PRO A 56 5.17 -3.31 14.93
C PRO A 56 5.51 -1.91 15.41
N VAL A 57 4.49 -1.16 15.85
CA VAL A 57 4.69 0.02 16.69
C VAL A 57 4.86 -0.51 18.11
N LEU A 58 6.11 -0.64 18.56
CA LEU A 58 6.40 -1.08 19.92
C LEU A 58 5.80 -0.09 20.91
N GLY A 59 4.82 -0.55 21.71
CA GLY A 59 4.33 0.22 22.84
C GLY A 59 5.48 0.45 23.83
N THR A 60 5.49 1.62 24.46
CA THR A 60 6.52 2.13 25.40
C THR A 60 6.69 1.31 26.70
N SER A 61 6.39 0.01 26.70
CA SER A 61 6.43 -0.87 27.88
C SER A 61 7.65 -1.78 27.91
N SER A 62 8.68 -1.52 27.10
CA SER A 62 9.96 -2.20 27.24
C SER A 62 11.08 -1.23 26.93
N SER A 63 11.69 -0.73 27.99
CA SER A 63 13.03 -0.16 28.00
C SER A 63 14.00 -1.16 27.38
N SER A 64 14.11 -1.13 26.05
CA SER A 64 15.19 -1.74 25.28
C SER A 64 15.57 -0.76 24.18
N SER A 65 15.84 0.47 24.62
CA SER A 65 16.90 1.30 24.06
C SER A 65 18.23 0.55 24.19
N SER A 66 18.45 -0.46 23.38
CA SER A 66 19.73 -1.15 23.33
C SER A 66 19.99 -1.61 21.89
N ASN A 67 20.92 -0.90 21.27
CA ASN A 67 21.79 -1.33 20.16
C ASN A 67 21.49 -0.84 18.73
N LEU A 68 21.01 0.39 18.55
CA LEU A 68 21.40 1.16 17.35
C LEU A 68 22.26 2.37 17.74
N SER A 69 23.35 2.09 18.45
CA SER A 69 24.46 3.02 18.60
C SER A 69 25.29 3.04 17.30
N SER A 70 24.84 3.83 16.34
CA SER A 70 25.74 4.49 15.38
C SER A 70 25.40 5.98 15.43
N HIS A 71 25.85 6.60 16.52
CA HIS A 71 25.55 7.99 16.87
C HIS A 71 26.16 9.00 15.86
N ASP A 72 27.01 8.55 14.93
CA ASP A 72 27.83 9.42 14.07
C ASP A 72 27.17 9.79 12.72
N HIS A 73 26.22 9.00 12.19
CA HIS A 73 25.58 9.28 10.90
C HIS A 73 24.13 9.77 11.01
N GLN A 74 23.52 9.63 12.20
CA GLN A 74 22.10 9.93 12.41
C GLN A 74 21.82 11.43 12.47
N ASP A 75 22.74 12.21 13.04
CA ASP A 75 22.60 13.66 13.19
C ASP A 75 22.74 14.41 11.86
N ASN A 76 23.23 13.73 10.82
CA ASN A 76 23.37 14.28 9.47
C ASN A 76 22.15 14.00 8.58
N ILE A 77 21.12 13.26 9.01
CA ILE A 77 19.92 13.04 8.19
C ILE A 77 18.85 14.06 8.55
N LYS A 78 18.23 14.66 7.53
CA LYS A 78 17.08 15.57 7.65
C LYS A 78 15.87 14.95 6.96
N ILE A 79 14.70 15.08 7.61
CA ILE A 79 13.41 14.71 7.04
C ILE A 79 12.55 15.97 7.03
N GLU A 80 12.13 16.39 5.85
CA GLU A 80 11.39 17.63 5.64
C GLU A 80 10.04 17.34 4.98
N LYS A 81 8.98 17.98 5.48
CA LYS A 81 7.64 17.85 4.91
C LYS A 81 7.55 18.74 3.68
N LEU A 82 7.15 18.17 2.54
CA LEU A 82 6.92 18.93 1.32
C LEU A 82 5.59 19.67 1.37
N HIS A 83 5.55 20.81 0.69
CA HIS A 83 4.28 21.44 0.34
C HIS A 83 3.52 20.56 -0.67
N ILE A 84 2.19 20.66 -0.71
CA ILE A 84 1.37 19.71 -1.49
C ILE A 84 1.66 19.77 -3.00
N GLU A 85 1.81 20.96 -3.57
CA GLU A 85 2.15 21.15 -4.99
C GLU A 85 3.56 20.63 -5.31
N GLN A 86 4.49 20.74 -4.35
CA GLN A 86 5.85 20.21 -4.48
C GLN A 86 5.86 18.68 -4.52
N ALA A 87 5.07 18.04 -3.65
CA ALA A 87 4.91 16.60 -3.64
C ALA A 87 4.27 16.08 -4.93
N ILE A 88 3.23 16.76 -5.44
CA ILE A 88 2.57 16.43 -6.71
C ILE A 88 3.56 16.52 -7.87
N SER A 89 4.30 17.62 -7.96
CA SER A 89 5.31 17.81 -9.03
C SER A 89 6.40 16.73 -8.95
N LEU A 90 6.94 16.46 -7.76
CA LEU A 90 7.97 15.44 -7.57
C LEU A 90 7.49 14.05 -7.97
N TYR A 91 6.28 13.65 -7.53
CA TYR A 91 5.72 12.35 -7.90
C TYR A 91 5.44 12.24 -9.41
N ASN A 92 4.89 13.27 -10.04
CA ASN A 92 4.65 13.28 -11.49
C ASN A 92 5.96 13.21 -12.30
N ASN A 93 7.05 13.79 -11.79
CA ASN A 93 8.33 13.80 -12.47
C ASN A 93 9.11 12.49 -12.28
N ARG A 94 9.03 11.87 -11.10
CA ARG A 94 9.89 10.73 -10.72
C ARG A 94 9.19 9.38 -10.70
N LEU A 95 7.89 9.33 -10.42
CA LEU A 95 7.14 8.07 -10.27
C LEU A 95 6.18 7.80 -11.43
N ARG A 96 6.04 8.72 -12.39
CA ARG A 96 5.15 8.52 -13.55
C ARG A 96 5.53 7.33 -14.45
N SER A 97 6.79 6.91 -14.39
CA SER A 97 7.26 5.70 -15.08
C SER A 97 7.08 4.42 -14.27
N LYS A 98 6.64 4.49 -13.01
CA LYS A 98 6.27 3.28 -12.25
C LYS A 98 4.99 2.70 -12.83
N ASP A 99 4.92 1.38 -12.85
CA ASP A 99 3.70 0.68 -13.27
C ASP A 99 2.57 0.99 -12.29
N MET A 100 1.32 1.05 -12.77
CA MET A 100 0.14 1.39 -11.96
C MET A 100 0.17 2.79 -11.31
N TYR A 101 0.97 3.72 -11.82
CA TYR A 101 0.97 5.09 -11.31
C TYR A 101 -0.42 5.75 -11.48
N PRO A 102 -1.03 6.30 -10.40
CA PRO A 102 -2.37 6.84 -10.46
C PRO A 102 -2.43 8.12 -11.28
N THR A 103 -3.43 8.21 -12.15
CA THR A 103 -3.69 9.43 -12.94
C THR A 103 -4.15 10.63 -12.09
N ASP A 104 -4.62 10.36 -10.87
CA ASP A 104 -5.19 11.31 -9.92
C ASP A 104 -4.37 11.40 -8.62
N ILE A 105 -3.04 11.32 -8.72
CA ILE A 105 -2.13 11.40 -7.56
C ILE A 105 -2.38 12.64 -6.69
N ASP A 106 -2.80 13.74 -7.30
CA ASP A 106 -3.10 14.98 -6.60
C ASP A 106 -4.28 14.82 -5.65
N SER A 107 -5.28 14.03 -6.05
CA SER A 107 -6.44 13.70 -5.23
C SER A 107 -6.01 12.85 -4.04
N ILE A 108 -5.19 11.81 -4.28
CA ILE A 108 -4.63 10.95 -3.22
C ILE A 108 -3.85 11.79 -2.19
N LEU A 109 -2.98 12.69 -2.64
CA LEU A 109 -2.15 13.48 -1.73
C LEU A 109 -2.96 14.52 -0.93
N LYS A 110 -4.06 15.04 -1.50
CA LYS A 110 -4.97 16.01 -0.84
C LYS A 110 -5.99 15.36 0.09
N GLU A 111 -6.13 14.04 0.07
CA GLU A 111 -7.07 13.32 0.92
C GLU A 111 -6.76 13.52 2.40
N LYS A 112 -7.82 13.52 3.23
CA LYS A 112 -7.66 13.72 4.69
C LYS A 112 -6.89 12.60 5.38
N LEU A 113 -6.91 11.40 4.79
CA LEU A 113 -6.17 10.25 5.30
C LEU A 113 -4.69 10.32 4.92
N SER A 114 -4.30 11.12 3.93
CA SER A 114 -2.91 11.43 3.62
C SER A 114 -2.37 12.44 4.63
N LEU A 115 -1.46 11.99 5.52
CA LEU A 115 -0.85 12.84 6.54
C LEU A 115 0.17 13.83 5.94
N GLY A 116 0.68 13.52 4.75
CA GLY A 116 1.61 14.33 3.98
C GLY A 116 2.66 13.52 3.25
N THR A 117 3.59 14.25 2.64
CA THR A 117 4.75 13.73 1.92
C THR A 117 6.01 14.33 2.52
N TRP A 118 7.04 13.51 2.67
CA TRP A 118 8.32 13.91 3.24
C TRP A 118 9.47 13.46 2.35
N VAL A 119 10.57 14.22 2.40
CA VAL A 119 11.84 13.83 1.79
C VAL A 119 12.89 13.70 2.88
N SER A 120 13.62 12.59 2.84
CA SER A 120 14.77 12.28 3.69
C SER A 120 16.05 12.40 2.89
N TYR A 121 17.03 13.17 3.40
CA TYR A 121 18.31 13.44 2.73
C TYR A 121 19.41 13.81 3.75
N PHE A 122 20.67 13.95 3.31
CA PHE A 122 21.79 14.32 4.18
C PHE A 122 21.98 15.85 4.28
N LYS A 123 22.22 16.37 5.48
CA LYS A 123 22.34 17.80 5.78
C LYS A 123 23.56 18.46 5.15
N GLU A 124 24.62 17.70 4.92
CA GLU A 124 25.80 18.15 4.18
C GLU A 124 25.42 18.70 2.79
N GLU A 125 24.28 18.26 2.24
CA GLU A 125 23.76 18.59 0.92
C GLU A 125 22.58 19.58 1.00
N ASP A 126 22.21 20.09 2.20
CA ASP A 126 21.11 21.05 2.43
C ASP A 126 21.24 22.32 1.57
N LYS A 127 22.46 22.69 1.16
CA LYS A 127 22.70 23.90 0.36
C LYS A 127 22.32 23.76 -1.12
N GLU A 128 22.21 22.54 -1.63
CA GLU A 128 21.92 22.28 -3.06
C GLU A 128 20.48 21.86 -3.31
N TRP A 129 19.78 21.33 -2.31
CA TRP A 129 18.36 20.97 -2.37
C TRP A 129 17.43 22.19 -2.26
N LEU A 130 17.71 23.25 -3.02
CA LEU A 130 16.79 24.39 -3.15
C LEU A 130 15.58 23.96 -3.99
N ILE A 131 14.69 23.22 -3.35
CA ILE A 131 13.26 23.38 -3.57
C ILE A 131 13.00 24.88 -3.52
N ASN A 132 12.71 25.51 -4.66
CA ASN A 132 12.45 26.95 -4.75
C ASN A 132 11.28 27.32 -3.83
N ASN A 133 11.60 27.65 -2.57
CA ASN A 133 10.66 28.12 -1.55
C ASN A 133 10.47 29.63 -1.62
N ASN A 134 11.15 30.32 -2.55
CA ASN A 134 10.95 31.74 -2.76
C ASN A 134 9.81 31.92 -3.75
N GLY A 135 8.64 32.28 -3.22
CA GLY A 135 7.55 32.88 -3.99
C GLY A 135 7.94 34.27 -4.48
N ASP A 136 8.92 34.34 -5.39
CA ASP A 136 9.10 35.52 -6.20
C ASP A 136 8.34 35.32 -7.50
N HIS A 137 7.48 36.28 -7.79
CA HIS A 137 6.71 36.31 -9.02
C HIS A 137 7.68 36.30 -10.21
N ASP A 138 7.22 35.65 -11.28
CA ASP A 138 7.68 35.76 -12.66
C ASP A 138 8.65 34.68 -13.20
N HIS A 139 8.10 33.93 -14.15
CA HIS A 139 8.71 33.10 -15.20
C HIS A 139 9.21 31.67 -14.90
N ASP A 140 8.62 30.75 -15.70
CA ASP A 140 8.83 29.32 -15.93
C ASP A 140 8.34 28.28 -14.92
N HIS A 141 7.44 27.44 -15.44
CA HIS A 141 6.55 26.55 -14.69
C HIS A 141 7.04 25.10 -14.64
N ASP A 142 8.30 24.82 -14.98
CA ASP A 142 8.71 23.47 -15.42
C ASP A 142 9.94 22.85 -14.73
N ASP A 143 10.63 23.55 -13.83
CA ASP A 143 11.86 23.01 -13.23
C ASP A 143 11.89 23.10 -11.70
N PHE A 144 10.95 22.40 -11.07
CA PHE A 144 10.89 22.28 -9.61
C PHE A 144 12.07 21.46 -9.03
N VAL A 145 12.76 20.66 -9.85
CA VAL A 145 13.82 19.72 -9.41
C VAL A 145 15.08 19.92 -10.25
N THR A 146 15.66 21.12 -10.18
CA THR A 146 16.91 21.44 -10.89
C THR A 146 18.11 20.68 -10.32
N LYS A 147 18.12 20.38 -9.01
CA LYS A 147 19.19 19.66 -8.32
C LYS A 147 18.66 18.76 -7.21
N THR A 148 18.96 17.47 -7.30
CA THR A 148 18.73 16.49 -6.23
C THR A 148 20.00 16.28 -5.41
N PRO A 149 19.91 15.91 -4.12
CA PRO A 149 21.06 15.54 -3.32
C PRO A 149 21.62 14.23 -3.87
N SER A 150 22.84 13.86 -3.47
CA SER A 150 23.48 12.63 -3.93
C SER A 150 22.72 11.38 -3.48
N SER A 151 22.03 11.46 -2.34
CA SER A 151 21.16 10.42 -1.82
C SER A 151 19.92 11.00 -1.16
N TRP A 152 18.74 10.57 -1.61
CA TRP A 152 17.46 11.04 -1.08
C TRP A 152 16.37 9.96 -1.18
N VAL A 153 15.37 10.05 -0.30
CA VAL A 153 14.18 9.19 -0.31
C VAL A 153 12.95 10.05 -0.09
N VAL A 154 11.94 9.92 -0.94
CA VAL A 154 10.59 10.47 -0.72
C VAL A 154 9.62 9.37 -0.30
N PHE A 155 8.67 9.73 0.55
CA PHE A 155 7.59 8.85 0.96
C PHE A 155 6.39 9.67 1.42
N SER A 156 5.19 9.11 1.29
CA SER A 156 3.96 9.65 1.85
C SER A 156 3.38 8.70 2.88
N VAL A 157 2.55 9.23 3.79
CA VAL A 157 1.97 8.43 4.89
C VAL A 157 0.45 8.51 4.85
N TRP A 158 -0.20 7.36 4.78
CA TRP A 158 -1.64 7.20 4.84
C TRP A 158 -2.08 6.67 6.20
N ASN A 159 -3.15 7.25 6.75
CA ASN A 159 -3.67 6.91 8.08
C ASN A 159 -4.92 6.05 7.99
N SER A 160 -4.75 4.72 8.01
CA SER A 160 -5.90 3.80 8.03
C SER A 160 -6.61 3.79 9.38
N CYS A 161 -5.99 4.28 10.46
CA CYS A 161 -6.59 4.31 11.80
C CYS A 161 -7.85 5.20 11.87
N GLU A 162 -7.91 6.27 11.08
CA GLU A 162 -9.09 7.16 11.01
C GLU A 162 -10.20 6.61 10.10
N ALA A 163 -9.86 5.77 9.11
CA ALA A 163 -10.86 5.12 8.25
C ALA A 163 -11.83 4.26 9.09
N TYR A 164 -11.31 3.58 10.13
CA TYR A 164 -12.13 2.79 11.06
C TYR A 164 -13.11 3.61 11.91
N LYS A 165 -12.87 4.92 12.11
CA LYS A 165 -13.80 5.78 12.86
C LYS A 165 -14.98 6.26 12.01
N ILE A 166 -14.78 6.38 10.70
CA ILE A 166 -15.81 6.85 9.77
C ILE A 166 -16.97 5.84 9.68
N ASP A 167 -16.68 4.55 9.83
CA ASP A 167 -17.67 3.47 9.71
C ASP A 167 -18.63 3.37 10.92
N HIS A 168 -18.28 3.96 12.08
CA HIS A 168 -19.12 3.89 13.28
C HIS A 168 -20.08 5.08 13.44
N ASN A 169 -19.83 6.22 12.78
CA ASN A 169 -20.46 7.50 13.13
C ASN A 169 -21.26 8.19 12.01
N ARG A 170 -21.54 7.53 10.88
CA ARG A 170 -22.32 8.16 9.80
C ARG A 170 -23.64 7.45 9.47
N ASN A 171 -24.71 8.20 9.75
CA ASN A 171 -26.03 8.10 9.13
C ASN A 171 -25.94 7.96 7.61
N LYS A 172 -26.86 7.14 7.07
CA LYS A 172 -27.22 7.00 5.66
C LYS A 172 -27.25 8.35 4.93
N GLN A 173 -26.21 8.71 4.19
CA GLN A 173 -26.25 9.41 2.88
C GLN A 173 -24.82 9.81 2.45
N SER A 174 -24.56 9.67 1.16
CA SER A 174 -23.28 9.83 0.46
C SER A 174 -22.33 8.63 0.52
N ILE A 175 -22.65 7.61 -0.29
CA ILE A 175 -21.73 6.57 -0.73
C ILE A 175 -21.08 7.06 -2.04
N SER A 176 -19.81 7.42 -1.97
CA SER A 176 -18.85 7.23 -3.06
C SER A 176 -17.57 6.74 -2.40
N HIS A 177 -17.02 5.62 -2.90
CA HIS A 177 -15.91 4.83 -2.33
C HIS A 177 -16.33 3.83 -1.24
N PRO A 178 -16.64 2.57 -1.61
CA PRO A 178 -16.76 1.48 -0.64
C PRO A 178 -15.35 1.07 -0.18
N LEU A 179 -14.81 1.74 0.84
CA LEU A 179 -13.58 1.36 1.58
C LEU A 179 -13.82 0.09 2.44
N LYS A 180 -14.41 -0.96 1.86
CA LYS A 180 -14.79 -2.21 2.52
C LYS A 180 -13.98 -3.42 2.07
N PHE A 181 -12.80 -3.22 1.50
CA PHE A 181 -11.92 -4.32 1.08
C PHE A 181 -10.80 -4.66 2.08
N PHE A 182 -10.80 -4.07 3.28
CA PHE A 182 -9.71 -4.20 4.25
C PHE A 182 -9.63 -5.49 5.05
N HIS A 183 -10.62 -6.38 4.95
CA HIS A 183 -10.71 -7.48 5.90
C HIS A 183 -9.96 -8.74 5.48
N ALA A 184 -9.88 -9.12 4.20
CA ALA A 184 -9.41 -10.46 3.84
C ALA A 184 -7.88 -10.63 3.94
N THR A 185 -7.11 -9.71 3.36
CA THR A 185 -5.64 -9.76 3.39
C THR A 185 -5.14 -9.56 4.81
N LEU A 186 -5.70 -8.57 5.53
CA LEU A 186 -5.28 -8.25 6.89
C LEU A 186 -5.79 -9.26 7.94
N SER A 187 -6.92 -9.96 7.75
CA SER A 187 -7.36 -11.00 8.70
C SER A 187 -6.45 -12.23 8.70
N HIS A 188 -5.92 -12.63 7.55
CA HIS A 188 -4.92 -13.69 7.48
C HIS A 188 -3.54 -13.19 7.92
N ALA A 189 -3.22 -11.94 7.59
CA ALA A 189 -2.06 -11.27 8.12
C ALA A 189 -2.10 -11.22 9.66
N LYS A 190 -3.25 -10.95 10.28
CA LYS A 190 -3.48 -10.94 11.74
C LYS A 190 -2.95 -12.22 12.41
N GLU A 191 -3.23 -13.38 11.82
CA GLU A 191 -2.81 -14.69 12.32
C GLU A 191 -1.31 -14.97 12.14
N LYS A 192 -0.65 -14.35 11.16
CA LYS A 192 0.81 -14.50 10.91
C LYS A 192 1.64 -13.42 11.61
N ILE A 193 1.09 -12.23 11.68
CA ILE A 193 1.66 -11.02 12.27
C ILE A 193 1.62 -11.17 13.80
N PHE A 194 0.46 -11.44 14.41
CA PHE A 194 0.36 -11.40 15.88
C PHE A 194 1.23 -12.40 16.64
N PRO A 195 1.39 -13.66 16.20
CA PRO A 195 2.30 -14.57 16.89
C PRO A 195 3.77 -14.14 16.82
N ARG A 196 4.19 -13.47 15.73
CA ARG A 196 5.58 -13.00 15.56
C ARG A 196 5.85 -11.68 16.27
N LEU A 197 4.86 -10.79 16.33
CA LEU A 197 5.01 -9.46 16.93
C LEU A 197 4.99 -9.45 18.47
N LYS A 198 4.78 -10.60 19.15
CA LYS A 198 4.57 -10.67 20.61
C LYS A 198 3.58 -9.61 21.13
N MET A 199 2.62 -9.21 20.28
CA MET A 199 1.59 -8.27 20.70
C MET A 199 0.72 -8.98 21.75
N PRO A 200 0.31 -8.31 22.84
CA PRO A 200 -0.60 -8.92 23.79
C PRO A 200 -1.84 -9.35 23.00
N ILE A 201 -2.02 -10.67 22.89
CA ILE A 201 -3.22 -11.25 22.34
C ILE A 201 -4.33 -10.80 23.28
N LEU A 202 -5.06 -9.75 22.92
CA LEU A 202 -6.36 -9.48 23.53
C LEU A 202 -7.23 -10.64 23.10
N SER A 203 -7.34 -11.60 24.03
CA SER A 203 -8.12 -12.82 23.93
C SER A 203 -9.51 -12.51 23.39
N CYS A 204 -9.72 -12.76 22.10
CA CYS A 204 -11.03 -13.16 21.62
C CYS A 204 -11.14 -14.64 21.98
N SER A 205 -11.32 -14.94 23.26
CA SER A 205 -11.77 -16.26 23.65
C SER A 205 -13.18 -16.39 23.10
N SER A 206 -13.33 -17.18 22.05
CA SER A 206 -14.56 -17.90 21.77
C SER A 206 -14.81 -18.83 22.96
N SER A 207 -15.32 -18.28 24.05
CA SER A 207 -15.93 -19.06 25.11
C SER A 207 -17.26 -19.56 24.55
N SER A 208 -17.26 -20.85 24.20
CA SER A 208 -18.44 -21.69 24.27
C SER A 208 -19.04 -21.53 25.68
N GLY A 209 -19.96 -20.57 25.81
CA GLY A 209 -20.67 -20.30 27.04
C GLY A 209 -21.78 -21.31 27.25
N GLY A 210 -21.54 -22.27 28.16
CA GLY A 210 -22.58 -22.75 29.03
C GLY A 210 -22.62 -21.87 30.29
N GLY A 211 -23.77 -21.24 30.54
CA GLY A 211 -24.21 -20.87 31.89
C GLY A 211 -23.81 -19.50 32.44
N GLY A 212 -24.70 -18.52 32.30
CA GLY A 212 -25.29 -17.80 33.43
C GLY A 212 -24.50 -16.69 34.15
N GLY A 213 -24.96 -15.44 33.98
CA GLY A 213 -25.04 -14.47 35.07
C GLY A 213 -24.14 -13.23 34.97
N GLY A 214 -24.77 -12.05 34.96
CA GLY A 214 -24.14 -10.77 35.33
C GLY A 214 -23.62 -9.96 34.14
N GLY A 215 -24.35 -8.90 33.77
CA GLY A 215 -23.98 -8.00 32.70
C GLY A 215 -22.75 -7.16 33.04
N ASP A 216 -21.66 -7.43 32.33
CA ASP A 216 -20.67 -6.42 31.97
C ASP A 216 -20.52 -6.50 30.44
N SER A 217 -20.79 -5.38 29.77
CA SER A 217 -20.74 -5.25 28.31
C SER A 217 -19.35 -5.59 27.80
N GLY A 218 -19.20 -6.78 27.22
CA GLY A 218 -17.94 -7.29 26.69
C GLY A 218 -17.26 -6.27 25.78
N SER A 219 -16.01 -5.94 26.10
CA SER A 219 -15.23 -5.00 25.29
C SER A 219 -15.03 -5.60 23.90
N ILE A 220 -15.71 -5.01 22.90
CA ILE A 220 -15.32 -5.08 21.50
C ILE A 220 -13.82 -4.82 21.43
N GLY A 221 -13.06 -5.78 20.87
CA GLY A 221 -11.61 -5.72 20.79
C GLY A 221 -11.11 -4.36 20.31
N SER A 222 -10.04 -3.86 20.92
CA SER A 222 -9.51 -2.54 20.60
C SER A 222 -9.29 -2.40 19.09
N PRO A 223 -9.70 -1.28 18.46
CA PRO A 223 -9.51 -1.10 17.03
C PRO A 223 -8.03 -1.22 16.66
N PHE A 224 -7.77 -1.96 15.58
CA PHE A 224 -6.46 -2.17 15.01
C PHE A 224 -6.36 -1.29 13.77
N GLY A 225 -5.47 -0.30 13.80
CA GLY A 225 -5.14 0.51 12.64
C GLY A 225 -3.64 0.49 12.36
N PHE A 226 -3.28 1.04 11.21
CA PHE A 226 -1.90 1.13 10.77
C PHE A 226 -1.62 2.47 10.07
N LEU A 227 -0.34 2.80 9.95
CA LEU A 227 0.11 3.80 8.99
C LEU A 227 0.69 3.08 7.78
N PHE A 228 0.24 3.45 6.59
CA PHE A 228 0.75 2.89 5.35
C PHE A 228 1.69 3.89 4.69
N LEU A 229 2.95 3.50 4.51
CA LEU A 229 3.93 4.27 3.74
C LEU A 229 3.73 3.92 2.26
N TYR A 230 3.48 4.95 1.45
CA TYR A 230 3.20 4.80 0.02
C TYR A 230 3.98 5.81 -0.81
N GLY A 231 4.08 5.56 -2.12
CA GLY A 231 4.86 6.38 -3.04
C GLY A 231 6.35 6.44 -2.66
N LEU A 232 6.89 5.36 -2.09
CA LEU A 232 8.31 5.28 -1.79
C LEU A 232 9.12 5.33 -3.09
N TYR A 233 10.12 6.20 -3.08
CA TYR A 233 11.10 6.32 -4.14
C TYR A 233 12.38 6.93 -3.58
N GLY A 234 13.52 6.52 -4.08
CA GLY A 234 14.79 7.09 -3.68
C GLY A 234 15.87 6.84 -4.72
N GLU A 235 16.85 7.74 -4.74
CA GLU A 235 18.05 7.66 -5.57
C GLU A 235 19.29 7.86 -4.69
N GLY A 236 20.42 7.28 -5.10
CA GLY A 236 21.71 7.45 -4.45
C GLY A 236 22.29 6.19 -3.82
N GLU A 237 23.53 6.29 -3.33
CA GLU A 237 24.28 5.14 -2.82
C GLU A 237 23.96 4.83 -1.35
N ARG A 238 23.44 5.81 -0.60
CA ARG A 238 23.22 5.71 0.86
C ARG A 238 21.76 5.49 1.25
N LEU A 239 20.98 4.87 0.37
CA LEU A 239 19.54 4.62 0.56
C LEU A 239 19.23 3.80 1.81
N GLY A 240 20.09 2.84 2.17
CA GLY A 240 19.90 2.03 3.37
C GLY A 240 19.90 2.85 4.68
N GLU A 241 20.68 3.92 4.77
CA GLU A 241 20.68 4.82 5.93
C GLU A 241 19.41 5.68 5.97
N LEU A 242 19.00 6.20 4.82
CA LEU A 242 17.79 7.01 4.67
C LEU A 242 16.54 6.18 4.98
N MET A 243 16.42 4.96 4.45
CA MET A 243 15.30 4.06 4.74
C MET A 243 15.17 3.70 6.23
N LYS A 244 16.30 3.51 6.93
CA LYS A 244 16.31 3.37 8.40
C LYS A 244 15.83 4.63 9.10
N SER A 245 16.09 5.82 8.54
CA SER A 245 15.58 7.08 9.08
C SER A 245 14.07 7.23 8.85
N VAL A 246 13.60 6.91 7.63
CA VAL A 246 12.18 6.89 7.24
C VAL A 246 11.37 5.96 8.16
N MET A 247 11.84 4.73 8.39
CA MET A 247 11.13 3.80 9.26
C MET A 247 11.04 4.29 10.70
N ARG A 248 12.13 4.88 11.24
CA ARG A 248 12.09 5.49 12.58
C ARG A 248 11.16 6.70 12.66
N PHE A 249 11.14 7.53 11.62
CA PHE A 249 10.20 8.65 11.52
C PHE A 249 8.76 8.15 11.54
N ALA A 250 8.45 7.12 10.74
CA ALA A 250 7.14 6.50 10.72
C ALA A 250 6.75 5.92 12.09
N SER A 251 7.68 5.25 12.80
CA SER A 251 7.46 4.73 14.16
C SER A 251 7.07 5.83 15.15
N ARG A 252 7.81 6.95 15.16
CA ARG A 252 7.48 8.10 16.02
C ARG A 252 6.15 8.76 15.61
N LEU A 253 5.86 8.83 14.31
CA LEU A 253 4.59 9.36 13.83
C LEU A 253 3.43 8.47 14.29
N ALA A 254 3.60 7.14 14.21
CA ALA A 254 2.61 6.16 14.63
C ALA A 254 2.33 6.17 16.13
N GLU A 255 3.32 6.45 16.99
CA GLU A 255 3.12 6.63 18.44
C GLU A 255 2.11 7.74 18.78
N ASN A 256 2.01 8.75 17.91
CA ASN A 256 1.07 9.86 18.07
C ASN A 256 -0.32 9.59 17.46
N VAL A 257 -0.49 8.46 16.76
CA VAL A 257 -1.76 8.10 16.10
C VAL A 257 -2.50 7.09 16.96
N LYS A 258 -3.67 7.50 17.46
CA LYS A 258 -4.52 6.65 18.30
C LYS A 258 -4.89 5.36 17.55
N HIS A 259 -4.70 4.23 18.22
CA HIS A 259 -5.00 2.89 17.68
C HIS A 259 -4.09 2.41 16.55
N CYS A 260 -3.01 3.13 16.23
CA CYS A 260 -1.98 2.62 15.35
C CYS A 260 -1.17 1.53 16.05
N LYS A 261 -1.09 0.34 15.44
CA LYS A 261 -0.38 -0.83 15.99
C LYS A 261 0.77 -1.27 15.11
N VAL A 262 0.70 -0.99 13.81
CA VAL A 262 1.73 -1.36 12.86
C VAL A 262 1.95 -0.26 11.83
N ILE A 263 3.13 -0.26 11.23
CA ILE A 263 3.46 0.49 10.02
C ILE A 263 3.59 -0.52 8.90
N MET A 264 2.95 -0.22 7.78
CA MET A 264 2.94 -1.07 6.60
C MET A 264 3.57 -0.33 5.44
N THR A 265 4.29 -1.04 4.60
CA THR A 265 4.72 -0.58 3.28
C THR A 265 4.68 -1.77 2.34
N GLU A 266 4.31 -1.55 1.09
CA GLU A 266 4.28 -2.59 0.08
C GLU A 266 5.17 -2.17 -1.08
N LEU A 267 6.05 -3.08 -1.51
CA LEU A 267 7.01 -2.85 -2.59
C LEU A 267 6.97 -4.02 -3.57
N GLY A 268 7.15 -3.72 -4.86
CA GLY A 268 7.41 -4.75 -5.87
C GLY A 268 8.70 -5.52 -5.57
N VAL A 269 8.72 -6.82 -5.90
CA VAL A 269 9.92 -7.65 -5.71
C VAL A 269 11.14 -7.15 -6.49
N SER A 270 10.94 -6.31 -7.51
CA SER A 270 11.99 -5.67 -8.30
C SER A 270 12.15 -4.18 -7.99
N ASP A 271 11.48 -3.65 -6.96
CA ASP A 271 11.71 -2.27 -6.52
C ASP A 271 13.11 -2.18 -5.87
N PRO A 272 13.99 -1.25 -6.30
CA PRO A 272 15.34 -1.11 -5.75
C PRO A 272 15.37 -0.87 -4.23
N LEU A 273 14.32 -0.27 -3.66
CA LEU A 273 14.25 0.00 -2.23
C LEU A 273 14.02 -1.25 -1.38
N ILE A 274 13.65 -2.39 -1.98
CA ILE A 274 13.36 -3.62 -1.24
C ILE A 274 14.55 -4.10 -0.40
N GLU A 275 15.77 -3.94 -0.93
CA GLU A 275 17.03 -4.32 -0.26
C GLU A 275 17.39 -3.36 0.89
N HIS A 276 16.77 -2.18 0.92
CA HIS A 276 17.02 -1.12 1.89
C HIS A 276 15.95 -1.06 2.98
N VAL A 277 14.85 -1.82 2.87
CA VAL A 277 13.88 -1.97 3.95
C VAL A 277 14.59 -2.63 5.14
N PRO A 278 14.58 -2.01 6.33
CA PRO A 278 15.22 -2.58 7.51
C PRO A 278 14.75 -4.03 7.76
N GLN A 279 15.69 -4.95 7.97
CA GLN A 279 15.39 -6.36 8.28
C GLN A 279 15.59 -6.57 9.78
N GLU A 280 14.55 -6.30 10.56
CA GLU A 280 14.52 -6.54 12.00
C GLU A 280 13.76 -7.85 12.29
N PRO A 281 14.10 -8.59 13.35
CA PRO A 281 13.39 -9.84 13.70
C PRO A 281 11.90 -9.64 13.99
N SER A 282 11.51 -8.42 14.33
CA SER A 282 10.14 -7.98 14.62
C SER A 282 9.33 -7.72 13.34
N ILE A 283 9.97 -7.59 12.18
CA ILE A 283 9.29 -7.30 10.92
C ILE A 283 8.75 -8.59 10.34
N SER A 284 7.50 -8.54 9.92
CA SER A 284 6.89 -9.64 9.17
C SER A 284 6.70 -9.24 7.72
N CYS A 285 6.97 -10.18 6.82
CA CYS A 285 6.82 -10.00 5.39
C CYS A 285 5.73 -10.93 4.87
N ILE A 286 4.86 -10.41 4.02
CA ILE A 286 3.81 -11.16 3.33
C ILE A 286 4.10 -11.07 1.85
N GLN A 287 4.31 -12.22 1.21
CA GLN A 287 4.50 -12.30 -0.24
C GLN A 287 3.14 -12.18 -0.89
N ASP A 288 2.87 -11.05 -1.52
CA ASP A 288 1.60 -10.75 -2.17
C ASP A 288 1.71 -10.95 -3.68
N LEU A 289 0.72 -11.63 -4.26
CA LEU A 289 0.63 -11.90 -5.69
C LEU A 289 -0.55 -11.16 -6.25
N TRP A 290 -0.29 -10.31 -7.24
CA TRP A 290 -1.31 -9.60 -7.97
C TRP A 290 -1.59 -10.34 -9.27
N TYR A 291 -2.86 -10.62 -9.50
CA TYR A 291 -3.36 -11.32 -10.66
C TYR A 291 -4.25 -10.38 -11.48
N LEU A 292 -4.11 -10.44 -12.79
CA LEU A 292 -4.88 -9.65 -13.75
C LEU A 292 -5.70 -10.56 -14.66
N LYS A 293 -6.88 -10.09 -15.02
CA LYS A 293 -7.67 -10.68 -16.11
C LYS A 293 -8.37 -9.59 -16.91
N LYS A 294 -8.27 -9.67 -18.23
CA LYS A 294 -9.08 -8.88 -19.17
C LYS A 294 -10.50 -9.43 -19.19
N MET A 295 -11.45 -8.52 -19.13
CA MET A 295 -12.87 -8.81 -19.20
C MET A 295 -13.34 -8.70 -20.65
N LYS A 296 -13.84 -9.81 -21.21
CA LYS A 296 -14.39 -9.80 -22.57
C LYS A 296 -15.74 -9.08 -22.54
N GLY A 297 -15.82 -7.93 -23.20
CA GLY A 297 -17.01 -7.08 -23.16
C GLY A 297 -18.22 -7.71 -23.88
N VAL A 298 -19.43 -7.43 -23.37
CA VAL A 298 -20.69 -7.86 -24.00
C VAL A 298 -20.91 -7.21 -25.39
N ALA A 299 -20.23 -6.08 -25.66
CA ALA A 299 -20.37 -5.34 -26.92
C ALA A 299 -19.80 -6.05 -28.16
N ALA A 300 -18.94 -7.07 -28.00
CA ALA A 300 -18.47 -7.90 -29.10
C ALA A 300 -19.55 -8.92 -29.55
N ALA A 301 -20.42 -9.37 -28.64
CA ALA A 301 -21.40 -10.41 -28.93
C ALA A 301 -22.61 -9.93 -29.74
N ASP A 302 -22.87 -8.62 -29.82
CA ASP A 302 -24.04 -8.05 -30.50
C ASP A 302 -23.71 -7.43 -31.88
N ARG A 303 -22.44 -7.42 -32.30
CA ARG A 303 -22.00 -6.92 -33.62
C ARG A 303 -21.53 -8.01 -34.59
N ASP A 304 -21.41 -9.27 -34.14
CA ASP A 304 -20.88 -10.38 -34.94
C ASP A 304 -21.93 -11.43 -35.31
N ARG A 305 -22.97 -11.01 -36.03
CA ARG A 305 -23.78 -11.98 -36.80
C ARG A 305 -23.39 -12.12 -38.27
N ASP A 306 -22.48 -11.29 -38.79
CA ASP A 306 -22.20 -11.25 -40.25
C ASP A 306 -20.73 -11.14 -40.66
N ARG A 307 -19.75 -11.50 -39.81
CA ARG A 307 -18.36 -11.63 -40.28
C ARG A 307 -17.73 -12.97 -39.94
N HIS A 308 -17.10 -13.51 -40.97
CA HIS A 308 -16.39 -14.77 -41.03
C HIS A 308 -15.26 -14.82 -39.98
N ASN A 309 -15.00 -16.02 -39.48
CA ASN A 309 -13.96 -16.39 -38.51
C ASN A 309 -12.58 -15.79 -38.82
N ASP A 310 -12.21 -14.71 -38.12
CA ASP A 310 -10.83 -14.40 -37.74
C ASP A 310 -10.90 -14.01 -36.26
N ILE A 311 -10.69 -15.01 -35.39
CA ILE A 311 -10.87 -14.91 -33.94
C ILE A 311 -9.71 -14.12 -33.33
N ASP A 312 -10.06 -13.23 -32.39
CA ASP A 312 -9.24 -12.32 -31.59
C ASP A 312 -8.08 -13.00 -30.80
N ASP A 313 -7.08 -13.56 -31.47
CA ASP A 313 -5.87 -14.11 -30.82
C ASP A 313 -4.84 -13.01 -30.47
N ASP A 314 -4.82 -11.87 -31.19
CA ASP A 314 -3.83 -10.79 -30.98
C ASP A 314 -3.94 -10.12 -29.59
N ASP A 315 -5.14 -10.11 -29.00
CA ASP A 315 -5.46 -9.38 -27.77
C ASP A 315 -5.14 -10.16 -26.48
N ASP A 316 -5.24 -11.50 -26.52
CA ASP A 316 -4.80 -12.38 -25.43
C ASP A 316 -3.26 -12.53 -25.47
N ASP A 317 -2.65 -12.42 -26.67
CA ASP A 317 -1.20 -12.33 -26.85
C ASP A 317 -0.63 -11.01 -26.27
N GLU A 318 -1.30 -9.87 -26.40
CA GLU A 318 -0.86 -8.59 -25.82
C GLU A 318 -0.65 -8.66 -24.29
N LEU A 319 -1.57 -9.33 -23.58
CA LEU A 319 -1.53 -9.46 -22.12
C LEU A 319 -0.45 -10.45 -21.66
N MET A 320 -0.20 -11.50 -22.46
CA MET A 320 0.91 -12.43 -22.25
C MET A 320 2.26 -11.78 -22.54
N MET A 321 2.31 -10.78 -23.43
CA MET A 321 3.50 -10.03 -23.81
C MET A 321 3.89 -8.92 -22.82
N MET A 322 2.97 -8.45 -21.98
CA MET A 322 3.27 -7.43 -20.95
C MET A 322 4.24 -7.91 -19.86
N GLY A 323 4.45 -9.23 -19.71
CA GLY A 323 5.31 -9.78 -18.68
C GLY A 323 4.84 -9.46 -17.25
N GLN A 324 5.64 -9.85 -16.24
CA GLN A 324 5.39 -9.43 -14.87
C GLN A 324 5.96 -8.03 -14.65
N ILE A 325 5.13 -7.13 -14.15
CA ILE A 325 5.59 -5.80 -13.74
C ILE A 325 6.30 -5.89 -12.37
N GLY A 326 7.39 -5.12 -12.24
CA GLY A 326 8.32 -5.26 -11.12
C GLY A 326 8.38 -4.06 -10.17
N ASN A 327 8.04 -2.86 -10.65
CA ASN A 327 8.16 -1.61 -9.90
C ASN A 327 6.81 -0.88 -9.87
N VAL A 328 5.91 -1.43 -9.06
CA VAL A 328 4.49 -1.04 -8.99
C VAL A 328 4.30 0.09 -7.99
N PHE A 329 3.51 1.10 -8.37
CA PHE A 329 2.94 2.04 -7.42
C PHE A 329 1.72 1.42 -6.72
N VAL A 330 1.77 1.34 -5.39
CA VAL A 330 0.65 0.83 -4.60
C VAL A 330 -0.23 1.99 -4.14
N ASP A 331 -1.50 1.98 -4.54
CA ASP A 331 -2.46 3.02 -4.18
C ASP A 331 -2.84 2.87 -2.69
N PRO A 332 -2.61 3.90 -1.85
CA PRO A 332 -2.96 3.81 -0.43
C PRO A 332 -4.48 3.72 -0.18
N ARG A 333 -5.34 4.01 -1.17
CA ARG A 333 -6.80 3.85 -1.08
C ARG A 333 -7.20 2.37 -1.11
N ASP A 334 -6.30 1.50 -1.53
CA ASP A 334 -6.38 0.06 -1.36
C ASP A 334 -6.00 -0.36 0.07
N PHE A 335 -5.93 0.57 1.05
CA PHE A 335 -5.68 0.37 2.50
C PHE A 335 -6.57 1.19 3.47
#